data_AF-I0UXT9-F1
#
_entry.id   AF-I0UXT9-F1
#
_cell.length_a   1.000
_cell.length_b   1.000
_cell.length_c   1.000
_cell.angle_alpha   90.00
_cell.angle_beta   90.00
_cell.angle_gamma   90.00
#
_symmetry.space_group_name_H-M   'P 1'
#
loop_
_entity.id
_entity.type
_entity.pdbx_description
1 polymer ?
#
loop_
_entity_poly.entity_id
_entity_poly.type
_entity_poly.pdbx_seq_one_letter_code
_entity_poly.pdbx_strand_id
1 'polypeptide(L)'
;MRATTGLLAASLGLAATAGAAVATSGVLTALGGRPDPEVLRSSPQYRDGTFHNARPARWLPRGSTGDAVRSMLFSPEARRPAGAVPLVGPSPGPPDREEELHVTWYGHASSLVELGETRVLLDPVWSDRVSPARFAGPRRLHPVPHRLADLPRLDAIVISHDHYDHLDLNTVRELTRLQAAPFVVPLGVGAHLRAWDVPDERIVELDWHRRANFGALTITATPAQHFSGRGFTRNPTLWASWVLTSPQGRVFYSGDTGYCDAFADIGRDHGPFDLTLVQVGAYAPSWPDIHMTPEEGVATHRDVRGELLVPVHWGTFTLAPHAWAEPVERLLSAAGEHDVRVAVPRPGERLAVKAGSAARSPEHWWRSLMES
;
A
#
# COMPACT_ATOMS: atom_id res chain seq x y z
N MET A 1 -11.62 58.25 -27.86
CA MET A 1 -11.55 56.79 -27.55
C MET A 1 -10.10 56.41 -27.34
N ARG A 2 -9.73 55.97 -26.13
CA ARG A 2 -8.61 55.04 -25.79
C ARG A 2 -8.30 55.13 -24.30
N ALA A 3 -8.90 54.24 -23.50
CA ALA A 3 -8.47 53.94 -22.13
C ALA A 3 -9.15 52.64 -21.65
N THR A 4 -8.78 51.48 -22.18
CA THR A 4 -9.23 50.16 -21.69
C THR A 4 -8.24 49.04 -22.05
N THR A 5 -7.00 49.10 -21.55
CA THR A 5 -6.05 47.98 -21.68
C THR A 5 -5.24 47.66 -20.41
N GLY A 6 -5.48 48.34 -19.28
CA GLY A 6 -4.70 48.15 -18.04
C GLY A 6 -5.21 47.08 -17.06
N LEU A 7 -6.48 46.64 -17.14
CA LEU A 7 -7.07 45.75 -16.13
C LEU A 7 -6.90 44.24 -16.39
N LEU A 8 -6.66 43.81 -17.64
CA LEU A 8 -6.59 42.39 -18.00
C LEU A 8 -5.23 41.74 -17.67
N ALA A 9 -4.13 42.49 -17.64
CA ALA A 9 -2.81 41.95 -17.32
C ALA A 9 -2.60 41.73 -15.81
N ALA A 10 -3.20 42.58 -14.96
CA ALA A 10 -3.12 42.46 -13.51
C ALA A 10 -3.92 41.26 -12.96
N SER A 11 -5.06 40.94 -13.57
CA SER A 11 -5.89 39.79 -13.19
C SER A 11 -5.28 38.45 -13.59
N LEU A 12 -4.62 38.37 -14.75
CA LEU A 12 -3.85 37.18 -15.18
C LEU A 12 -2.64 36.93 -14.27
N GLY A 13 -1.93 37.97 -13.84
CA GLY A 13 -0.81 37.87 -12.91
C GLY A 13 -1.22 37.44 -11.50
N LEU A 14 -2.32 37.97 -10.96
CA LEU A 14 -2.87 37.52 -9.67
C LEU A 14 -3.41 36.08 -9.72
N ALA A 15 -4.08 35.69 -10.79
CA ALA A 15 -4.58 34.32 -10.94
C ALA A 15 -3.43 33.30 -11.06
N ALA A 16 -2.36 33.63 -11.80
CA ALA A 16 -1.19 32.77 -11.94
C ALA A 16 -0.41 32.64 -10.61
N THR A 17 -0.25 33.73 -9.87
CA THR A 17 0.43 33.72 -8.55
C THR A 17 -0.40 33.00 -7.48
N ALA A 18 -1.71 33.21 -7.46
CA ALA A 18 -2.62 32.46 -6.58
C ALA A 18 -2.63 30.97 -6.91
N GLY A 19 -2.66 30.60 -8.20
CA GLY A 19 -2.57 29.21 -8.65
C GLY A 19 -1.26 28.54 -8.25
N ALA A 20 -0.12 29.23 -8.40
CA ALA A 20 1.18 28.75 -7.97
C ALA A 20 1.28 28.60 -6.43
N ALA A 21 0.73 29.55 -5.68
CA ALA A 21 0.69 29.50 -4.22
C ALA A 21 -0.17 28.33 -3.71
N VAL A 22 -1.36 28.10 -4.31
CA VAL A 22 -2.24 26.98 -3.97
C VAL A 22 -1.58 25.63 -4.32
N ALA A 23 -0.95 25.53 -5.49
CA ALA A 23 -0.23 24.32 -5.88
C ALA A 23 0.94 24.01 -4.92
N THR A 24 1.70 25.03 -4.53
CA THR A 24 2.83 24.90 -3.60
C THR A 24 2.34 24.54 -2.19
N SER A 25 1.26 25.17 -1.72
CA SER A 25 0.63 24.86 -0.42
C SER A 25 0.11 23.43 -0.36
N GLY A 26 -0.50 22.94 -1.45
CA GLY A 26 -0.95 21.56 -1.57
C GLY A 26 0.20 20.55 -1.48
N VAL A 27 1.33 20.83 -2.14
CA VAL A 27 2.55 20.02 -2.06
C VAL A 27 3.10 19.99 -0.65
N LEU A 28 3.24 21.16 0.00
CA LEU A 28 3.75 21.24 1.37
C LEU A 28 2.85 20.48 2.35
N THR A 29 1.53 20.54 2.17
CA THR A 29 0.58 19.77 2.99
C THR A 29 0.79 18.27 2.79
N ALA A 30 1.00 17.81 1.55
CA ALA A 30 1.18 16.39 1.22
C ALA A 30 2.47 15.77 1.78
N LEU A 31 3.49 16.59 2.08
CA LEU A 31 4.71 16.16 2.78
C LEU A 31 4.41 15.67 4.21
N GLY A 32 3.34 16.18 4.84
CA GLY A 32 2.96 15.84 6.21
C GLY A 32 3.82 16.49 7.29
N GLY A 33 3.65 16.04 8.53
CA GLY A 33 4.37 16.52 9.71
C GLY A 33 5.76 15.93 9.90
N ARG A 34 6.48 16.42 10.91
CA ARG A 34 7.79 15.89 11.32
C ARG A 34 7.64 15.11 12.63
N PRO A 35 8.12 13.85 12.70
CA PRO A 35 8.13 13.08 13.93
C PRO A 35 8.96 13.74 15.04
N ASP A 36 8.55 13.55 16.29
CA ASP A 36 9.33 13.95 17.46
C ASP A 36 10.47 12.96 17.72
N PRO A 37 11.75 13.36 17.56
CA PRO A 37 12.89 12.47 17.76
C PRO A 37 12.97 11.87 19.17
N GLU A 38 12.44 12.54 20.20
CA GLU A 38 12.44 12.02 21.57
C GLU A 38 11.57 10.77 21.69
N VAL A 39 10.41 10.75 21.02
CA VAL A 39 9.53 9.57 20.96
C VAL A 39 10.21 8.44 20.18
N LEU A 40 10.91 8.76 19.09
CA LEU A 40 11.51 7.73 18.23
C LEU A 40 12.70 7.01 18.87
N ARG A 41 13.45 7.68 19.77
CA ARG A 41 14.64 7.11 20.43
C ARG A 41 14.37 5.88 21.29
N SER A 42 13.12 5.61 21.65
CA SER A 42 12.78 4.36 22.35
C SER A 42 12.82 3.13 21.43
N SER A 43 12.82 3.31 20.11
CA SER A 43 12.88 2.21 19.16
C SER A 43 14.29 1.67 18.99
N PRO A 44 14.51 0.35 19.04
CA PRO A 44 15.80 -0.26 18.70
C PRO A 44 16.25 0.01 17.25
N GLN A 45 15.31 0.34 16.37
CA GLN A 45 15.58 0.61 14.95
C GLN A 45 15.93 2.06 14.66
N TYR A 46 15.80 2.97 15.63
CA TYR A 46 16.08 4.39 15.47
C TYR A 46 17.46 4.74 16.03
N ARG A 47 18.36 5.19 15.16
CA ARG A 47 19.70 5.68 15.53
C ARG A 47 20.19 6.70 14.51
N ASP A 48 21.04 7.62 14.96
CA ASP A 48 21.62 8.68 14.13
C ASP A 48 20.56 9.50 13.36
N GLY A 49 19.42 9.75 14.01
CA GLY A 49 18.33 10.57 13.49
C GLY A 49 17.42 9.89 12.46
N THR A 50 17.60 8.60 12.18
CA THR A 50 16.85 7.86 11.14
C THR A 50 16.55 6.42 11.56
N PHE A 51 15.57 5.80 10.88
CA PHE A 51 15.28 4.37 11.03
C PHE A 51 16.17 3.50 10.13
N HIS A 52 16.46 2.29 10.60
CA HIS A 52 17.34 1.32 9.92
C HIS A 52 16.66 -0.04 9.80
N ASN A 53 16.95 -0.74 8.69
CA ASN A 53 16.60 -2.15 8.55
C ASN A 53 17.45 -3.00 9.49
N ALA A 54 16.94 -4.18 9.87
CA ALA A 54 17.70 -5.18 10.61
C ALA A 54 18.95 -5.64 9.84
N ARG A 55 18.84 -5.74 8.51
CA ARG A 55 19.97 -5.91 7.58
C ARG A 55 20.11 -4.69 6.68
N PRO A 56 21.33 -4.17 6.44
CA PRO A 56 21.53 -3.08 5.50
C PRO A 56 21.01 -3.44 4.10
N ALA A 57 20.11 -2.64 3.55
CA ALA A 57 19.58 -2.85 2.22
C ALA A 57 20.60 -2.45 1.15
N ARG A 58 20.80 -3.32 0.14
CA ARG A 58 21.64 -3.04 -1.02
C ARG A 58 20.91 -2.15 -2.02
N TRP A 59 21.65 -1.16 -2.48
CA TRP A 59 21.29 -0.32 -3.62
C TRP A 59 22.36 -0.56 -4.67
N LEU A 60 21.97 -1.09 -5.84
CA LEU A 60 22.92 -1.11 -6.93
C LEU A 60 22.95 0.29 -7.53
N PRO A 61 24.15 0.85 -7.81
CA PRO A 61 24.24 2.11 -8.51
C PRO A 61 23.38 2.01 -9.78
N ARG A 62 22.41 2.91 -9.91
CA ARG A 62 21.86 3.20 -11.22
C ARG A 62 23.04 3.67 -12.10
N GLY A 63 22.89 3.55 -13.42
CA GLY A 63 23.64 4.46 -14.31
C GLY A 63 23.35 5.92 -13.91
N SER A 64 23.69 6.88 -14.77
CA SER A 64 23.34 8.28 -14.50
C SER A 64 21.85 8.42 -14.14
N THR A 65 21.45 9.44 -13.36
CA THR A 65 20.02 9.72 -13.07
C THR A 65 19.19 9.77 -14.36
N GLY A 66 19.80 10.20 -15.47
CA GLY A 66 19.23 10.17 -16.81
C GLY A 66 18.91 8.77 -17.33
N ASP A 67 19.73 7.76 -17.04
CA ASP A 67 19.52 6.37 -17.47
C ASP A 67 18.33 5.70 -16.76
N ALA A 68 18.13 6.02 -15.48
CA ALA A 68 16.97 5.52 -14.73
C ALA A 68 15.66 6.17 -15.19
N VAL A 69 15.69 7.48 -15.45
CA VAL A 69 14.56 8.20 -16.06
C VAL A 69 14.31 7.69 -17.47
N ARG A 70 15.36 7.45 -18.26
CA ARG A 70 15.28 6.90 -19.62
C ARG A 70 14.69 5.49 -19.61
N SER A 71 15.15 4.60 -18.73
CA SER A 71 14.56 3.28 -18.53
C SER A 71 13.07 3.39 -18.16
N MET A 72 12.73 4.31 -17.24
CA MET A 72 11.33 4.58 -16.87
C MET A 72 10.48 5.22 -17.97
N LEU A 73 11.06 5.88 -18.98
CA LEU A 73 10.30 6.49 -20.08
C LEU A 73 10.29 5.65 -21.36
N PHE A 74 11.32 4.82 -21.58
CA PHE A 74 11.59 4.15 -22.85
C PHE A 74 11.81 2.63 -22.75
N SER A 75 11.52 1.98 -21.61
CA SER A 75 11.43 0.50 -21.54
C SER A 75 10.42 0.00 -22.59
N PRO A 76 10.78 -1.01 -23.41
CA PRO A 76 9.92 -1.57 -24.45
C PRO A 76 8.75 -2.40 -23.91
N GLU A 77 8.63 -2.56 -22.59
CA GLU A 77 7.60 -3.37 -21.95
C GLU A 77 6.21 -2.71 -22.01
N ALA A 78 5.16 -3.55 -22.08
CA ALA A 78 3.78 -3.11 -21.93
C ALA A 78 3.51 -2.67 -20.49
N ARG A 79 3.58 -1.36 -20.21
CA ARG A 79 3.42 -0.80 -18.85
C ARG A 79 2.00 -0.37 -18.50
N ARG A 80 1.08 -0.57 -19.43
CA ARG A 80 -0.35 -0.29 -19.27
C ARG A 80 -1.14 -1.43 -19.91
N PRO A 81 -2.34 -1.72 -19.40
CA PRO A 81 -3.25 -2.67 -20.04
C PRO A 81 -3.68 -2.17 -21.42
N ALA A 82 -3.92 -3.10 -22.35
CA ALA A 82 -4.44 -2.81 -23.70
C ALA A 82 -5.87 -2.23 -23.69
N GLY A 83 -6.61 -2.49 -22.61
CA GLY A 83 -7.98 -2.06 -22.42
C GLY A 83 -8.30 -1.70 -20.98
N ALA A 84 -9.58 -1.46 -20.69
CA ALA A 84 -10.03 -1.16 -19.35
C ALA A 84 -9.90 -2.40 -18.45
N VAL A 85 -9.27 -2.23 -17.29
CA VAL A 85 -9.25 -3.25 -16.23
C VAL A 85 -10.69 -3.53 -15.79
N PRO A 86 -11.15 -4.80 -15.75
CA PRO A 86 -12.48 -5.13 -15.27
C PRO A 86 -12.58 -4.85 -13.76
N LEU A 87 -13.54 -4.02 -13.39
CA LEU A 87 -13.80 -3.63 -12.00
C LEU A 87 -15.08 -4.28 -11.50
N VAL A 88 -15.09 -4.70 -10.24
CA VAL A 88 -16.28 -5.19 -9.57
C VAL A 88 -16.79 -4.11 -8.63
N GLY A 89 -17.99 -3.61 -8.90
CA GLY A 89 -18.65 -2.59 -8.06
C GLY A 89 -19.05 -3.14 -6.69
N PRO A 90 -19.50 -2.26 -5.77
CA PRO A 90 -19.98 -2.69 -4.46
C PRO A 90 -21.20 -3.61 -4.64
N SER A 91 -21.17 -4.79 -4.03
CA SER A 91 -22.31 -5.71 -4.03
C SER A 91 -23.16 -5.51 -2.78
N PRO A 92 -24.49 -5.36 -2.90
CA PRO A 92 -25.41 -5.42 -1.77
C PRO A 92 -25.59 -6.89 -1.36
N GLY A 93 -24.54 -7.54 -0.89
CA GLY A 93 -24.61 -8.90 -0.35
C GLY A 93 -24.99 -8.88 1.13
N PRO A 94 -25.82 -9.82 1.63
CA PRO A 94 -26.04 -9.95 3.07
C PRO A 94 -24.70 -10.24 3.78
N PRO A 95 -24.56 -9.98 5.09
CA PRO A 95 -23.39 -10.44 5.82
C PRO A 95 -23.37 -11.97 5.78
N ASP A 96 -22.54 -12.55 4.91
CA ASP A 96 -22.23 -13.98 4.96
C ASP A 96 -21.53 -14.24 6.30
N ARG A 97 -22.21 -15.05 7.14
CA ARG A 97 -21.84 -15.61 8.46
C ARG A 97 -20.72 -14.91 9.25
N GLU A 98 -21.01 -14.57 10.51
CA GLU A 98 -20.09 -14.03 11.54
C GLU A 98 -18.74 -14.79 11.70
N GLU A 99 -18.59 -15.95 11.07
CA GLU A 99 -17.45 -16.86 11.15
C GLU A 99 -16.52 -16.82 9.92
N GLU A 100 -16.81 -16.05 8.86
CA GLU A 100 -16.06 -16.14 7.60
C GLU A 100 -15.03 -15.01 7.39
N LEU A 101 -13.81 -15.37 7.01
CA LEU A 101 -12.76 -14.45 6.55
C LEU A 101 -12.98 -14.07 5.09
N HIS A 102 -13.01 -12.77 4.81
CA HIS A 102 -13.09 -12.24 3.45
C HIS A 102 -12.01 -11.19 3.18
N VAL A 103 -11.67 -11.03 1.90
CA VAL A 103 -10.83 -9.94 1.41
C VAL A 103 -11.40 -9.32 0.15
N THR A 104 -11.38 -7.99 0.08
CA THR A 104 -11.66 -7.22 -1.13
C THR A 104 -10.43 -6.42 -1.50
N TRP A 105 -9.88 -6.62 -2.70
CA TRP A 105 -8.71 -5.88 -3.17
C TRP A 105 -9.14 -4.68 -4.02
N TYR A 106 -8.76 -3.46 -3.66
CA TYR A 106 -9.14 -2.22 -4.36
C TYR A 106 -8.14 -1.77 -5.43
N GLY A 107 -7.01 -2.46 -5.53
CA GLY A 107 -5.87 -2.09 -6.35
C GLY A 107 -4.66 -1.71 -5.51
N HIS A 108 -3.48 -1.88 -6.08
CA HIS A 108 -2.18 -1.65 -5.44
C HIS A 108 -2.08 -2.40 -4.11
N ALA A 109 -1.80 -1.70 -3.01
CA ALA A 109 -1.75 -2.23 -1.66
C ALA A 109 -3.12 -2.19 -0.93
N SER A 110 -4.10 -1.47 -1.47
CA SER A 110 -5.36 -1.20 -0.77
C SER A 110 -6.27 -2.44 -0.71
N SER A 111 -6.52 -2.94 0.49
CA SER A 111 -7.35 -4.13 0.72
C SER A 111 -8.25 -3.97 1.94
N LEU A 112 -9.51 -4.37 1.85
CA LEU A 112 -10.40 -4.53 3.01
C LEU A 112 -10.39 -6.01 3.41
N VAL A 113 -10.00 -6.25 4.66
CA VAL A 113 -10.06 -7.57 5.30
C VAL A 113 -11.25 -7.58 6.25
N GLU A 114 -12.12 -8.58 6.12
CA GLU A 114 -13.24 -8.82 7.02
C GLU A 114 -12.99 -10.12 7.78
N LEU A 115 -12.90 -10.03 9.11
CA LEU A 115 -12.69 -11.14 10.03
C LEU A 115 -13.96 -11.28 10.88
N GLY A 116 -14.97 -11.97 10.32
CA GLY A 116 -16.33 -11.91 10.86
C GLY A 116 -16.89 -10.49 10.78
N GLU A 117 -17.29 -9.92 11.91
CA GLU A 117 -17.77 -8.53 11.97
C GLU A 117 -16.66 -7.48 11.98
N THR A 118 -15.40 -7.89 12.21
CA THR A 118 -14.25 -6.98 12.28
C THR A 118 -13.79 -6.58 10.88
N ARG A 119 -13.64 -5.28 10.63
CA ARG A 119 -13.25 -4.75 9.31
C ARG A 119 -12.00 -3.90 9.37
N VAL A 120 -10.96 -4.33 8.65
CA VAL A 120 -9.65 -3.67 8.63
C VAL A 120 -9.31 -3.24 7.21
N LEU A 121 -9.09 -1.94 7.01
CA LEU A 121 -8.66 -1.38 5.73
C LEU A 121 -7.14 -1.18 5.74
N LEU A 122 -6.44 -1.83 4.82
CA LEU A 122 -4.98 -1.81 4.69
C LEU A 122 -4.58 -0.82 3.59
N ASP A 123 -3.60 0.04 3.87
CA ASP A 123 -2.91 0.96 2.96
C ASP A 123 -3.83 1.62 1.91
N PRO A 124 -4.87 2.36 2.34
CA PRO A 124 -5.87 2.89 1.43
C PRO A 124 -5.36 4.08 0.60
N VAL A 125 -5.47 3.96 -0.73
CA VAL A 125 -5.13 5.01 -1.69
C VAL A 125 -6.24 5.18 -2.74
N TRP A 126 -7.05 6.23 -2.56
CA TRP A 126 -8.16 6.60 -3.44
C TRP A 126 -7.80 7.69 -4.46
N SER A 127 -6.65 8.36 -4.31
CA SER A 127 -6.20 9.39 -5.26
C SER A 127 -5.92 8.83 -6.67
N ASP A 128 -6.07 9.69 -7.69
CA ASP A 128 -5.74 9.34 -9.09
C ASP A 128 -4.22 9.18 -9.29
N ARG A 129 -3.42 9.87 -8.47
CA ARG A 129 -1.96 9.86 -8.51
C ARG A 129 -1.35 9.68 -7.13
N VAL A 130 -0.22 9.00 -7.10
CA VAL A 130 0.60 8.77 -5.89
C VAL A 130 1.81 9.70 -5.94
N SER A 131 1.60 10.94 -5.50
CA SER A 131 2.57 12.03 -5.64
C SER A 131 2.22 13.18 -4.71
N PRO A 132 3.22 13.94 -4.22
CA PRO A 132 2.93 15.20 -3.52
C PRO A 132 2.27 16.23 -4.42
N ALA A 133 2.49 16.17 -5.74
CA ALA A 133 1.94 17.09 -6.72
C ALA A 133 0.74 16.47 -7.43
N ARG A 134 -0.38 17.22 -7.50
CA ARG A 134 -1.62 16.74 -8.16
C ARG A 134 -1.50 16.55 -9.68
N PHE A 135 -0.52 17.18 -10.32
CA PHE A 135 -0.36 17.19 -11.79
C PHE A 135 0.78 16.30 -12.31
N ALA A 136 1.61 15.75 -11.41
CA ALA A 136 2.81 14.99 -11.77
C ALA A 136 2.92 13.72 -10.92
N GLY A 137 3.70 12.74 -11.40
CA GLY A 137 3.89 11.46 -10.73
C GLY A 137 2.96 10.34 -11.23
N PRO A 138 3.13 9.11 -10.73
CA PRO A 138 2.44 7.93 -11.23
C PRO A 138 0.92 8.08 -11.12
N ARG A 139 0.23 7.78 -12.21
CA ARG A 139 -1.24 7.77 -12.28
C ARG A 139 -1.73 6.33 -12.26
N ARG A 140 -2.87 6.09 -11.63
CA ARG A 140 -3.50 4.78 -11.61
C ARG A 140 -3.88 4.29 -13.02
N LEU A 141 -3.84 2.97 -13.22
CA LEU A 141 -4.16 2.29 -14.47
C LEU A 141 -5.68 2.01 -14.63
N HIS A 142 -6.42 2.08 -13.54
CA HIS A 142 -7.88 1.91 -13.48
C HIS A 142 -8.44 2.79 -12.36
N PRO A 143 -9.68 3.29 -12.39
CA PRO A 143 -10.26 4.01 -11.25
C PRO A 143 -10.42 3.11 -10.02
N VAL A 144 -10.60 3.70 -8.83
CA VAL A 144 -10.94 2.89 -7.64
C VAL A 144 -12.29 2.23 -7.88
N PRO A 145 -12.46 0.94 -7.59
CA PRO A 145 -13.72 0.26 -7.88
C PRO A 145 -14.88 0.75 -7.01
N HIS A 146 -14.65 1.10 -5.75
CA HIS A 146 -15.69 1.59 -4.82
C HIS A 146 -15.30 2.97 -4.27
N ARG A 147 -16.28 3.80 -3.87
CA ARG A 147 -15.99 5.07 -3.16
C ARG A 147 -15.71 4.77 -1.69
N LEU A 148 -14.98 5.66 -1.01
CA LEU A 148 -14.77 5.55 0.44
C LEU A 148 -16.10 5.56 1.22
N ALA A 149 -17.09 6.29 0.73
CA ALA A 149 -18.44 6.33 1.32
C ALA A 149 -19.25 5.03 1.11
N ASP A 150 -18.82 4.15 0.21
CA ASP A 150 -19.45 2.83 0.00
C ASP A 150 -18.81 1.76 0.90
N LEU A 151 -17.71 2.09 1.60
CA LEU A 151 -17.09 1.16 2.54
C LEU A 151 -17.98 0.93 3.76
N PRO A 152 -17.96 -0.29 4.31
CA PRO A 152 -18.60 -0.54 5.59
C PRO A 152 -17.96 0.27 6.73
N ARG A 153 -18.60 0.26 7.91
CA ARG A 153 -17.94 0.71 9.15
C ARG A 153 -16.65 -0.07 9.33
N LEU A 154 -15.55 0.66 9.55
CA LEU A 154 -14.24 0.10 9.81
C LEU A 154 -13.95 0.04 11.31
N ASP A 155 -13.19 -0.96 11.73
CA ASP A 155 -12.67 -1.10 13.09
C ASP A 155 -11.22 -0.65 13.21
N ALA A 156 -10.46 -0.71 12.11
CA ALA A 156 -9.12 -0.13 12.03
C ALA A 156 -8.74 0.22 10.59
N ILE A 157 -7.89 1.23 10.44
CA ILE A 157 -7.19 1.57 9.20
C ILE A 157 -5.70 1.36 9.46
N VAL A 158 -5.05 0.48 8.72
CA VAL A 158 -3.63 0.13 8.93
C VAL A 158 -2.80 0.70 7.80
N ILE A 159 -1.66 1.29 8.14
CA ILE A 159 -0.69 1.82 7.18
C ILE A 159 0.64 1.08 7.35
N SER A 160 1.28 0.61 6.28
CA SER A 160 2.59 -0.05 6.36
C SER A 160 3.77 0.91 6.51
N HIS A 161 3.74 2.06 5.83
CA HIS A 161 4.79 3.07 5.88
C HIS A 161 4.33 4.38 5.20
N ASP A 162 5.22 5.38 5.11
CA ASP A 162 4.85 6.74 4.72
C ASP A 162 4.96 7.08 3.23
N HIS A 163 5.16 6.16 2.28
CA HIS A 163 5.21 6.53 0.86
C HIS A 163 3.84 6.94 0.31
N TYR A 164 3.85 7.69 -0.80
CA TYR A 164 2.64 8.29 -1.38
C TYR A 164 1.63 7.27 -1.91
N ASP A 165 2.07 6.06 -2.23
CA ASP A 165 1.27 4.94 -2.70
C ASP A 165 0.77 4.02 -1.60
N HIS A 166 1.08 4.34 -0.34
CA HIS A 166 0.60 3.64 0.86
C HIS A 166 -0.07 4.57 1.88
N LEU A 167 0.32 5.84 1.88
CA LEU A 167 -0.21 6.90 2.74
C LEU A 167 -0.61 8.12 1.91
N ASP A 168 -1.90 8.19 1.55
CA ASP A 168 -2.46 9.25 0.73
C ASP A 168 -3.22 10.31 1.55
N LEU A 169 -2.79 11.57 1.45
CA LEU A 169 -3.38 12.71 2.16
C LEU A 169 -4.90 12.83 1.93
N ASN A 170 -5.35 12.74 0.67
CA ASN A 170 -6.77 12.95 0.37
C ASN A 170 -7.60 11.81 0.96
N THR A 171 -7.11 10.58 0.85
CA THR A 171 -7.74 9.38 1.42
C THR A 171 -7.82 9.46 2.94
N VAL A 172 -6.74 9.85 3.62
CA VAL A 172 -6.73 10.02 5.08
C VAL A 172 -7.76 11.05 5.53
N ARG A 173 -7.80 12.23 4.88
CA ARG A 173 -8.77 13.28 5.22
C ARG A 173 -10.21 12.83 5.01
N GLU A 174 -10.49 12.14 3.91
CA GLU A 174 -11.83 11.66 3.62
C GLU A 174 -12.26 10.55 4.60
N LEU A 175 -11.40 9.57 4.89
CA LEU A 175 -11.62 8.55 5.92
C LEU A 175 -11.83 9.15 7.31
N THR A 176 -11.09 10.20 7.66
CA THR A 176 -11.23 10.89 8.95
C THR A 176 -12.64 11.47 9.13
N ARG A 177 -13.24 12.00 8.05
CA ARG A 177 -14.62 12.52 8.08
C ARG A 177 -15.68 11.42 8.08
N LEU A 178 -15.44 10.32 7.35
CA LEU A 178 -16.45 9.28 7.10
C LEU A 178 -16.47 8.19 8.17
N GLN A 179 -15.36 7.96 8.85
CA GLN A 179 -15.17 6.82 9.74
C GLN A 179 -14.67 7.29 11.10
N ALA A 180 -15.02 6.57 12.16
CA ALA A 180 -14.48 6.76 13.51
C ALA A 180 -13.26 5.87 13.80
N ALA A 181 -12.92 4.95 12.89
CA ALA A 181 -11.86 3.97 13.07
C ALA A 181 -10.50 4.63 13.39
N PRO A 182 -9.71 4.04 14.30
CA PRO A 182 -8.33 4.45 14.51
C PRO A 182 -7.44 4.09 13.32
N PHE A 183 -6.43 4.92 13.09
CA PHE A 183 -5.29 4.64 12.24
C PHE A 183 -4.20 3.95 13.07
N VAL A 184 -3.80 2.75 12.66
CA VAL A 184 -2.73 1.97 13.26
C VAL A 184 -1.54 2.01 12.31
N VAL A 185 -0.44 2.61 12.77
CA VAL A 185 0.68 2.98 11.91
C VAL A 185 2.02 2.68 12.59
N PRO A 186 3.14 2.59 11.84
CA PRO A 186 4.45 2.47 12.44
C PRO A 186 4.87 3.76 13.14
N LEU A 187 5.80 3.66 14.11
CA LEU A 187 6.36 4.82 14.81
C LEU A 187 6.79 5.95 13.87
N GLY A 188 6.35 7.16 14.20
CA GLY A 188 6.66 8.40 13.49
C GLY A 188 5.63 8.77 12.42
N VAL A 189 4.92 7.79 11.83
CA VAL A 189 3.91 8.07 10.80
C VAL A 189 2.74 8.90 11.37
N GLY A 190 2.47 8.79 12.68
CA GLY A 190 1.44 9.59 13.35
C GLY A 190 1.66 11.09 13.22
N ALA A 191 2.90 11.56 13.03
CA ALA A 191 3.18 12.98 12.80
C ALA A 191 2.54 13.49 11.50
N HIS A 192 2.48 12.67 10.45
CA HIS A 192 1.78 13.02 9.22
C HIS A 192 0.27 13.10 9.44
N LEU A 193 -0.29 12.12 10.14
CA LEU A 193 -1.73 12.06 10.44
C LEU A 193 -2.18 13.28 11.28
N ARG A 194 -1.42 13.64 12.33
CA ARG A 194 -1.68 14.84 13.13
C ARG A 194 -1.63 16.12 12.29
N ALA A 195 -0.64 16.24 11.40
CA ALA A 195 -0.54 17.38 10.49
C ALA A 195 -1.67 17.44 9.45
N TRP A 196 -2.43 16.35 9.27
CA TRP A 196 -3.59 16.26 8.39
C TRP A 196 -4.91 16.25 9.15
N ASP A 197 -4.89 16.66 10.41
CA ASP A 197 -6.06 16.87 11.28
C ASP A 197 -6.77 15.56 11.69
N VAL A 198 -6.05 14.44 11.72
CA VAL A 198 -6.54 13.23 12.38
C VAL A 198 -6.51 13.43 13.90
N PRO A 199 -7.62 13.20 14.64
CA PRO A 199 -7.64 13.31 16.10
C PRO A 199 -6.62 12.37 16.75
N ASP A 200 -5.91 12.83 17.78
CA ASP A 200 -4.81 12.09 18.40
C ASP A 200 -5.29 10.76 19.03
N GLU A 201 -6.50 10.75 19.59
CA GLU A 201 -7.14 9.56 20.14
C GLU A 201 -7.44 8.46 19.08
N ARG A 202 -7.36 8.82 17.79
CA ARG A 202 -7.51 7.90 16.67
C ARG A 202 -6.17 7.48 16.08
N ILE A 203 -5.02 7.86 16.66
CA ILE A 203 -3.70 7.51 16.13
C ILE A 203 -3.03 6.53 17.09
N VAL A 204 -2.71 5.34 16.58
CA VAL A 204 -1.99 4.30 17.32
C VAL A 204 -0.67 4.03 16.61
N GLU A 205 0.43 4.49 17.19
CA GLU A 205 1.78 4.28 16.64
C GLU A 205 2.44 3.05 17.30
N LEU A 206 2.92 2.11 16.48
CA LEU A 206 3.53 0.86 16.94
C LEU A 206 4.96 0.71 16.42
N ASP A 207 5.84 0.25 17.31
CA ASP A 207 7.17 -0.27 16.93
C ASP A 207 7.06 -1.74 16.52
N TRP A 208 8.09 -2.28 15.88
CA TRP A 208 8.17 -3.72 15.61
C TRP A 208 7.98 -4.54 16.89
N HIS A 209 7.26 -5.65 16.74
CA HIS A 209 6.86 -6.57 17.81
C HIS A 209 5.89 -5.98 18.85
N ARG A 210 5.40 -4.75 18.65
CA ARG A 210 4.32 -4.15 19.45
C ARG A 210 2.97 -4.44 18.80
N ARG A 211 1.94 -4.46 19.65
CA ARG A 211 0.56 -4.78 19.24
C ARG A 211 -0.44 -3.84 19.90
N ALA A 212 -1.58 -3.67 19.24
CA ALA A 212 -2.76 -3.00 19.78
C ALA A 212 -3.98 -3.93 19.65
N ASN A 213 -4.95 -3.78 20.56
CA ASN A 213 -6.16 -4.60 20.59
C ASN A 213 -7.39 -3.73 20.37
N PHE A 214 -8.32 -4.20 19.54
CA PHE A 214 -9.59 -3.56 19.20
C PHE A 214 -10.71 -4.61 19.29
N GLY A 215 -11.27 -4.79 20.49
CA GLY A 215 -12.20 -5.89 20.75
C GLY A 215 -11.53 -7.26 20.55
N ALA A 216 -12.04 -8.06 19.62
CA ALA A 216 -11.49 -9.37 19.27
C ALA A 216 -10.27 -9.31 18.32
N LEU A 217 -10.00 -8.14 17.73
CA LEU A 217 -8.88 -7.93 16.81
C LEU A 217 -7.61 -7.59 17.57
N THR A 218 -6.52 -8.31 17.29
CA THR A 218 -5.16 -7.91 17.62
C THR A 218 -4.41 -7.55 16.35
N ILE A 219 -3.82 -6.36 16.32
CA ILE A 219 -2.95 -5.89 15.23
C ILE A 219 -1.53 -5.81 15.77
N THR A 220 -0.59 -6.52 15.16
CA THR A 220 0.82 -6.54 15.55
C THR A 220 1.68 -6.01 14.41
N ALA A 221 2.51 -5.01 14.69
CA ALA A 221 3.53 -4.54 13.76
C ALA A 221 4.69 -5.54 13.77
N THR A 222 5.05 -6.08 12.62
CA THR A 222 6.15 -7.04 12.46
C THR A 222 7.27 -6.45 11.58
N PRO A 223 8.50 -6.99 11.69
CA PRO A 223 9.62 -6.49 10.90
C PRO A 223 9.38 -6.52 9.39
N ALA A 224 9.99 -5.58 8.69
CA ALA A 224 10.02 -5.47 7.25
C ALA A 224 11.36 -4.89 6.78
N GLN A 225 11.70 -5.12 5.51
CA GLN A 225 12.88 -4.59 4.86
C GLN A 225 12.50 -3.53 3.83
N HIS A 226 12.46 -2.27 4.24
CA HIS A 226 12.05 -1.18 3.36
C HIS A 226 12.74 0.14 3.73
N PHE A 227 12.18 1.27 3.33
CA PHE A 227 12.63 2.60 3.69
C PHE A 227 11.43 3.53 3.83
N SER A 228 11.65 4.77 4.27
CA SER A 228 10.58 5.77 4.33
C SER A 228 11.06 7.13 3.87
N GLY A 229 10.13 8.04 3.64
CA GLY A 229 10.39 9.43 3.32
C GLY A 229 9.41 10.01 2.32
N ARG A 230 8.85 11.17 2.67
CA ARG A 230 7.93 11.94 1.81
C ARG A 230 8.60 13.13 1.12
N GLY A 231 9.82 13.48 1.51
CA GLY A 231 10.56 14.64 0.99
C GLY A 231 12.03 14.32 0.75
N PHE A 232 12.92 15.23 1.15
CA PHE A 232 14.37 15.05 1.01
C PHE A 232 15.00 14.23 2.13
N THR A 233 14.31 14.13 3.27
CA THR A 233 14.76 13.31 4.41
C THR A 233 14.38 11.86 4.18
N ARG A 234 15.36 10.98 4.28
CA ARG A 234 15.19 9.54 4.15
C ARG A 234 15.11 8.90 5.54
N ASN A 235 14.23 7.91 5.66
CA ASN A 235 13.97 7.14 6.87
C ASN A 235 13.55 7.93 8.12
N PRO A 236 12.69 8.99 8.01
CA PRO A 236 12.24 9.72 9.19
C PRO A 236 11.22 8.95 10.05
N THR A 237 10.54 7.96 9.46
CA THR A 237 9.49 7.15 10.11
C THR A 237 9.81 5.65 9.96
N LEU A 238 9.22 4.82 10.80
CA LEU A 238 9.33 3.37 10.69
C LEU A 238 8.45 2.85 9.54
N TRP A 239 8.75 1.65 9.05
CA TRP A 239 7.95 0.84 8.13
C TRP A 239 7.68 -0.52 8.76
N ALA A 240 6.56 -1.18 8.48
CA ALA A 240 6.22 -2.47 9.07
C ALA A 240 5.45 -3.38 8.11
N SER A 241 5.62 -4.68 8.30
CA SER A 241 4.62 -5.67 7.91
C SER A 241 3.61 -5.83 9.06
N TRP A 242 2.48 -6.48 8.82
CA TRP A 242 1.39 -6.54 9.79
C TRP A 242 0.82 -7.94 9.95
N VAL A 243 0.54 -8.28 11.20
CA VAL A 243 -0.23 -9.46 11.60
C VAL A 243 -1.57 -9.01 12.16
N LEU A 244 -2.66 -9.48 11.56
CA LEU A 244 -4.02 -9.35 12.08
C LEU A 244 -4.44 -10.70 12.66
N THR A 245 -4.92 -10.72 13.90
CA THR A 245 -5.39 -11.94 14.57
C THR A 245 -6.76 -11.69 15.18
N SER A 246 -7.67 -12.63 14.94
CA SER A 246 -9.00 -12.66 15.54
C SER A 246 -9.43 -14.13 15.75
N PRO A 247 -10.54 -14.40 16.45
CA PRO A 247 -11.13 -15.74 16.52
C PRO A 247 -11.48 -16.34 15.14
N GLN A 248 -11.77 -15.49 14.15
CA GLN A 248 -12.19 -15.89 12.80
C GLN A 248 -11.01 -16.19 11.86
N GLY A 249 -9.78 -15.83 12.24
CA GLY A 249 -8.61 -16.12 11.42
C GLY A 249 -7.43 -15.19 11.65
N ARG A 250 -6.35 -15.50 10.94
CA ARG A 250 -5.07 -14.79 10.97
C ARG A 250 -4.69 -14.35 9.58
N VAL A 251 -4.33 -13.07 9.45
CA VAL A 251 -3.91 -12.47 8.18
C VAL A 251 -2.53 -11.86 8.34
N PHE A 252 -1.65 -12.18 7.39
CA PHE A 252 -0.37 -11.49 7.23
C PHE A 252 -0.48 -10.50 6.08
N TYR A 253 0.00 -9.28 6.28
CA TYR A 253 0.12 -8.27 5.25
C TYR A 253 1.58 -7.79 5.17
N SER A 254 2.20 -7.92 4.01
CA SER A 254 3.64 -7.67 3.85
C SER A 254 4.04 -6.20 3.91
N GLY A 255 3.13 -5.26 3.67
CA GLY A 255 3.51 -3.93 3.19
C GLY A 255 4.19 -4.03 1.82
N ASP A 256 5.18 -3.18 1.56
CA ASP A 256 5.99 -3.15 0.33
C ASP A 256 7.47 -3.52 0.54
N THR A 257 7.71 -4.40 1.50
CA THR A 257 9.01 -4.96 1.91
C THR A 257 9.82 -5.70 0.82
N GLY A 258 11.14 -5.67 0.94
CA GLY A 258 12.04 -6.65 0.34
C GLY A 258 12.03 -7.97 1.12
N TYR A 259 12.62 -9.02 0.54
CA TYR A 259 12.74 -10.30 1.21
C TYR A 259 13.66 -10.22 2.44
N CYS A 260 13.25 -10.79 3.57
CA CYS A 260 14.06 -10.81 4.78
C CYS A 260 13.81 -12.03 5.66
N ASP A 261 14.85 -12.44 6.41
CA ASP A 261 14.84 -13.63 7.27
C ASP A 261 13.77 -13.57 8.39
N ALA A 262 13.27 -12.39 8.72
CA ALA A 262 12.25 -12.21 9.74
C ALA A 262 10.93 -12.93 9.39
N PHE A 263 10.68 -13.26 8.12
CA PHE A 263 9.43 -13.94 7.73
C PHE A 263 9.30 -15.35 8.31
N ALA A 264 10.40 -16.10 8.42
CA ALA A 264 10.37 -17.42 9.06
C ALA A 264 10.08 -17.32 10.57
N ASP A 265 10.62 -16.28 11.23
CA ASP A 265 10.32 -15.97 12.62
C ASP A 265 8.84 -15.56 12.80
N ILE A 266 8.33 -14.70 11.92
CA ILE A 266 6.91 -14.29 11.91
C ILE A 266 6.00 -15.52 11.73
N GLY A 267 6.31 -16.43 10.81
CA GLY A 267 5.54 -17.66 10.60
C GLY A 267 5.57 -18.61 11.79
N ARG A 268 6.70 -18.69 12.49
CA ARG A 268 6.82 -19.48 13.73
C ARG A 268 6.00 -18.86 14.87
N ASP A 269 6.08 -17.55 15.04
CA ASP A 269 5.57 -16.87 16.24
C ASP A 269 4.08 -16.49 16.12
N HIS A 270 3.60 -16.26 14.89
CA HIS A 270 2.25 -15.79 14.61
C HIS A 270 1.43 -16.70 13.68
N GLY A 271 2.08 -17.54 12.88
CA GLY A 271 1.41 -18.43 11.94
C GLY A 271 0.79 -19.69 12.58
N PRO A 272 0.19 -20.57 11.75
CA PRO A 272 -0.05 -20.38 10.32
C PRO A 272 -1.09 -19.27 10.05
N PHE A 273 -1.06 -18.70 8.85
CA PHE A 273 -1.99 -17.66 8.42
C PHE A 273 -3.00 -18.19 7.41
N ASP A 274 -4.27 -17.89 7.61
CA ASP A 274 -5.34 -18.26 6.68
C ASP A 274 -5.22 -17.50 5.34
N LEU A 275 -4.73 -16.26 5.41
CA LEU A 275 -4.54 -15.36 4.28
C LEU A 275 -3.22 -14.60 4.42
N THR A 276 -2.49 -14.50 3.31
CA THR A 276 -1.35 -13.60 3.18
C THR A 276 -1.58 -12.64 2.02
N LEU A 277 -1.52 -11.35 2.31
CA LEU A 277 -1.50 -10.28 1.32
C LEU A 277 -0.05 -9.89 1.08
N VAL A 278 0.50 -10.34 -0.05
CA VAL A 278 1.93 -10.23 -0.34
C VAL A 278 2.14 -9.38 -1.57
N GLN A 279 2.96 -8.35 -1.43
CA GLN A 279 3.45 -7.54 -2.53
C GLN A 279 4.22 -8.39 -3.54
N VAL A 280 3.98 -8.15 -4.83
CA VAL A 280 4.69 -8.85 -5.92
C VAL A 280 5.25 -7.94 -7.00
N GLY A 281 4.92 -6.65 -6.98
CA GLY A 281 5.35 -5.69 -8.00
C GLY A 281 6.29 -4.61 -7.46
N ALA A 282 6.67 -3.70 -8.37
CA ALA A 282 7.63 -2.62 -8.13
C ALA A 282 9.09 -3.04 -7.89
N TYR A 283 9.43 -4.30 -8.12
CA TYR A 283 10.82 -4.77 -8.08
C TYR A 283 11.64 -4.25 -9.26
N ALA A 284 12.95 -4.10 -9.06
CA ALA A 284 13.91 -3.93 -10.14
C ALA A 284 15.32 -4.32 -9.71
N PRO A 285 16.22 -4.65 -10.66
CA PRO A 285 17.61 -4.97 -10.34
C PRO A 285 18.35 -3.87 -9.58
N SER A 286 17.96 -2.60 -9.70
CA SER A 286 18.66 -1.50 -9.02
C SER A 286 18.30 -1.30 -7.54
N TRP A 287 17.28 -1.98 -7.03
CA TRP A 287 16.88 -1.96 -5.61
C TRP A 287 16.46 -3.35 -5.12
N PRO A 288 17.34 -4.35 -5.23
CA PRO A 288 16.99 -5.76 -5.07
C PRO A 288 16.48 -6.10 -3.66
N ASP A 289 16.87 -5.32 -2.65
CA ASP A 289 16.53 -5.59 -1.25
C ASP A 289 15.32 -4.77 -0.76
N ILE A 290 14.67 -3.99 -1.62
CA ILE A 290 13.63 -3.02 -1.22
C ILE A 290 12.22 -3.48 -1.55
N HIS A 291 12.05 -4.16 -2.68
CA HIS A 291 10.78 -4.73 -3.08
C HIS A 291 11.01 -6.17 -3.53
N MET A 292 10.22 -7.10 -3.00
CA MET A 292 10.27 -8.51 -3.38
C MET A 292 10.03 -8.71 -4.87
N THR A 293 10.76 -9.64 -5.47
CA THR A 293 10.31 -10.25 -6.73
C THR A 293 9.08 -11.14 -6.48
N PRO A 294 8.34 -11.54 -7.52
CA PRO A 294 7.20 -12.45 -7.37
C PRO A 294 7.59 -13.80 -6.75
N GLU A 295 8.78 -14.32 -7.07
CA GLU A 295 9.33 -15.55 -6.51
C GLU A 295 9.64 -15.39 -5.00
N GLU A 296 10.23 -14.25 -4.61
CA GLU A 296 10.43 -13.90 -3.20
C GLU A 296 9.11 -13.69 -2.46
N GLY A 297 8.06 -13.23 -3.14
CA GLY A 297 6.70 -13.20 -2.61
C GLY A 297 6.15 -14.59 -2.30
N VAL A 298 6.39 -15.58 -3.17
CA VAL A 298 6.06 -16.99 -2.91
C VAL A 298 6.89 -17.55 -1.75
N ALA A 299 8.18 -17.25 -1.69
CA ALA A 299 9.04 -17.66 -0.58
C ALA A 299 8.52 -17.07 0.76
N THR A 300 8.19 -15.78 0.78
CA THR A 300 7.62 -15.09 1.94
C THR A 300 6.34 -15.75 2.42
N HIS A 301 5.40 -16.05 1.51
CA HIS A 301 4.17 -16.76 1.84
C HIS A 301 4.44 -18.12 2.52
N ARG A 302 5.42 -18.86 2.03
CA ARG A 302 5.82 -20.15 2.62
C ARG A 302 6.49 -19.98 3.99
N ASP A 303 7.38 -19.00 4.13
CA ASP A 303 8.09 -18.74 5.39
C ASP A 303 7.16 -18.29 6.50
N VAL A 304 6.17 -17.45 6.17
CA VAL A 304 5.12 -17.04 7.13
C VAL A 304 4.09 -18.16 7.38
N ARG A 305 4.14 -19.26 6.63
CA ARG A 305 3.20 -20.40 6.72
C ARG A 305 1.77 -20.00 6.38
N GLY A 306 1.60 -19.34 5.23
CA GLY A 306 0.31 -18.96 4.69
C GLY A 306 -0.45 -20.10 4.01
N GLU A 307 -1.78 -20.03 4.02
CA GLU A 307 -2.69 -20.98 3.37
C GLU A 307 -3.29 -20.47 2.05
N LEU A 308 -3.49 -19.15 1.92
CA LEU A 308 -3.92 -18.49 0.69
C LEU A 308 -3.09 -17.25 0.43
N LEU A 309 -2.45 -17.17 -0.73
CA LEU A 309 -1.75 -15.97 -1.19
C LEU A 309 -2.68 -15.14 -2.07
N VAL A 310 -2.89 -13.87 -1.70
CA VAL A 310 -3.49 -12.86 -2.58
C VAL A 310 -2.43 -11.80 -2.88
N PRO A 311 -2.04 -11.62 -4.17
CA PRO A 311 -1.00 -10.67 -4.50
C PRO A 311 -1.50 -9.23 -4.48
N VAL A 312 -0.69 -8.35 -3.92
CA VAL A 312 -0.90 -6.90 -3.90
C VAL A 312 0.29 -6.18 -4.57
N HIS A 313 0.24 -4.85 -4.63
CA HIS A 313 1.32 -4.01 -5.18
C HIS A 313 1.59 -4.20 -6.68
N TRP A 314 0.57 -4.60 -7.45
CA TRP A 314 0.62 -4.77 -8.91
C TRP A 314 -0.65 -4.24 -9.58
N GLY A 315 -0.67 -4.15 -10.90
CA GLY A 315 -1.90 -3.89 -11.68
C GLY A 315 -2.52 -2.49 -11.56
N THR A 316 -2.01 -1.62 -10.70
CA THR A 316 -2.65 -0.32 -10.39
C THR A 316 -1.77 0.90 -10.67
N PHE A 317 -0.48 0.88 -10.32
CA PHE A 317 0.45 1.97 -10.64
C PHE A 317 1.72 1.43 -11.33
N THR A 318 2.29 2.19 -12.25
CA THR A 318 3.59 1.88 -12.86
C THR A 318 4.71 2.48 -12.01
N LEU A 319 5.27 1.69 -11.09
CA LEU A 319 6.30 2.14 -10.14
C LEU A 319 7.71 1.60 -10.43
N ALA A 320 7.83 0.65 -11.35
CA ALA A 320 9.10 0.03 -11.73
C ALA A 320 9.15 -0.28 -13.24
N PRO A 321 10.35 -0.57 -13.80
CA PRO A 321 10.53 -0.91 -15.21
C PRO A 321 10.30 -2.41 -15.44
N HIS A 322 9.07 -2.88 -15.16
CA HIS A 322 8.57 -4.19 -15.60
C HIS A 322 7.22 -3.99 -16.29
N ALA A 323 6.75 -4.96 -17.09
CA ALA A 323 5.41 -4.92 -17.67
C ALA A 323 4.33 -4.95 -16.57
N TRP A 324 3.16 -4.35 -16.83
CA TRP A 324 2.13 -4.14 -15.79
C TRP A 324 1.56 -5.45 -15.20
N ALA A 325 1.47 -6.50 -16.02
CA ALA A 325 0.96 -7.83 -15.65
C ALA A 325 2.06 -8.87 -15.39
N GLU A 326 3.34 -8.54 -15.64
CA GLU A 326 4.45 -9.47 -15.38
C GLU A 326 4.49 -9.97 -13.92
N PRO A 327 4.28 -9.13 -12.89
CA PRO A 327 4.33 -9.58 -11.51
C PRO A 327 3.43 -10.78 -11.20
N VAL A 328 2.19 -10.75 -11.69
CA VAL A 328 1.23 -11.81 -11.41
C VAL A 328 1.49 -13.07 -12.24
N GLU A 329 1.98 -12.95 -13.47
CA GLU A 329 2.36 -14.11 -14.28
C GLU A 329 3.54 -14.87 -13.66
N ARG A 330 4.58 -14.14 -13.25
CA ARG A 330 5.74 -14.73 -12.57
C ARG A 330 5.37 -15.33 -11.22
N LEU A 331 4.50 -14.65 -10.45
CA LEU A 331 3.97 -15.20 -9.20
C LEU A 331 3.29 -16.55 -9.43
N LEU A 332 2.39 -16.64 -10.41
CA LEU A 332 1.64 -17.87 -10.67
C LEU A 332 2.55 -19.02 -11.14
N SER A 333 3.58 -18.71 -11.94
CA SER A 333 4.60 -19.69 -12.30
C SER A 333 5.32 -20.23 -11.06
N ALA A 334 5.87 -19.32 -10.24
CA ALA A 334 6.61 -19.68 -9.02
C ALA A 334 5.73 -20.39 -7.97
N ALA A 335 4.46 -20.00 -7.86
CA ALA A 335 3.51 -20.64 -6.97
C ALA A 335 3.20 -22.08 -7.41
N GLY A 336 3.09 -22.32 -8.72
CA GLY A 336 2.89 -23.65 -9.28
C GLY A 336 4.05 -24.62 -9.00
N GLU A 337 5.29 -24.12 -8.97
CA GLU A 337 6.49 -24.93 -8.63
C GLU A 337 6.53 -25.37 -7.16
N HIS A 338 5.73 -24.74 -6.29
CA HIS A 338 5.72 -24.96 -4.85
C HIS A 338 4.36 -25.34 -4.29
N ASP A 339 3.40 -25.70 -5.15
CA ASP A 339 2.01 -26.04 -4.79
C ASP A 339 1.33 -24.97 -3.92
N VAL A 340 1.69 -23.69 -4.10
CA VAL A 340 1.13 -22.57 -3.35
C VAL A 340 -0.23 -22.18 -3.90
N ARG A 341 -1.22 -22.08 -3.01
CA ARG A 341 -2.58 -21.68 -3.35
C ARG A 341 -2.66 -20.16 -3.53
N VAL A 342 -2.94 -19.70 -4.74
CA VAL A 342 -3.06 -18.28 -5.09
C VAL A 342 -4.48 -17.93 -5.53
N ALA A 343 -5.00 -16.80 -5.05
CA ALA A 343 -6.20 -16.16 -5.59
C ALA A 343 -5.88 -14.77 -6.11
N VAL A 344 -6.34 -14.46 -7.32
CA VAL A 344 -6.10 -13.17 -7.98
C VAL A 344 -7.44 -12.48 -8.27
N PRO A 345 -8.03 -11.78 -7.29
CA PRO A 345 -9.31 -11.09 -7.49
C PRO A 345 -9.18 -9.96 -8.53
N ARG A 346 -10.28 -9.62 -9.20
CA ARG A 346 -10.41 -8.34 -9.90
C ARG A 346 -10.47 -7.20 -8.88
N PRO A 347 -10.04 -5.97 -9.23
CA PRO A 347 -10.21 -4.85 -8.33
C PRO A 347 -11.70 -4.64 -7.96
N GLY A 348 -12.00 -4.68 -6.65
CA GLY A 348 -13.32 -4.56 -6.05
C GLY A 348 -14.03 -5.90 -5.84
N GLU A 349 -13.43 -7.02 -6.26
CA GLU A 349 -13.99 -8.35 -6.06
C GLU A 349 -13.77 -8.82 -4.63
N ARG A 350 -14.87 -9.19 -3.99
CA ARG A 350 -14.89 -9.75 -2.63
C ARG A 350 -14.68 -11.26 -2.71
N LEU A 351 -13.63 -11.75 -2.08
CA LEU A 351 -13.23 -13.15 -2.03
C LEU A 351 -13.44 -13.71 -0.62
N ALA A 352 -14.13 -14.84 -0.51
CA ALA A 352 -14.20 -15.63 0.72
C ALA A 352 -12.95 -16.51 0.85
N VAL A 353 -12.29 -16.47 2.01
CA VAL A 353 -11.14 -17.31 2.35
C VAL A 353 -11.66 -18.56 3.05
N LYS A 354 -11.87 -19.64 2.29
CA LYS A 354 -12.33 -20.92 2.83
C LYS A 354 -11.14 -21.87 3.05
N ALA A 355 -10.98 -22.35 4.28
CA ALA A 355 -10.03 -23.41 4.59
C ALA A 355 -10.39 -24.69 3.82
N GLY A 356 -9.40 -25.32 3.19
CA GLY A 356 -9.58 -26.60 2.48
C GLY A 356 -10.40 -26.55 1.18
N SER A 357 -10.94 -25.41 0.75
CA SER A 357 -11.56 -25.30 -0.58
C SER A 357 -10.49 -25.08 -1.65
N ALA A 358 -10.60 -25.78 -2.78
CA ALA A 358 -9.83 -25.44 -3.97
C ALA A 358 -10.02 -23.94 -4.27
N ALA A 359 -8.91 -23.18 -4.36
CA ALA A 359 -8.99 -21.79 -4.78
C ALA A 359 -9.55 -21.78 -6.21
N ARG A 360 -10.82 -21.42 -6.35
CA ARG A 360 -11.36 -21.07 -7.65
C ARG A 360 -10.84 -19.67 -7.95
N SER A 361 -9.78 -19.59 -8.75
CA SER A 361 -9.46 -18.39 -9.54
C SER A 361 -10.15 -18.59 -10.89
N PRO A 362 -11.37 -18.09 -11.11
CA PRO A 362 -12.12 -18.48 -12.31
C PRO A 362 -11.58 -17.79 -13.57
N GLU A 363 -10.90 -16.65 -13.45
CA GLU A 363 -10.57 -15.81 -14.60
C GLU A 363 -9.19 -15.17 -14.42
N HIS A 364 -8.22 -15.54 -15.26
CA HIS A 364 -6.97 -14.80 -15.45
C HIS A 364 -7.26 -13.47 -16.16
N TRP A 365 -8.02 -12.60 -15.50
CA TRP A 365 -8.69 -11.44 -16.10
C TRP A 365 -7.74 -10.44 -16.75
N TRP A 366 -6.46 -10.42 -16.33
CA TRP A 366 -5.44 -9.55 -16.90
C TRP A 366 -4.90 -10.07 -18.22
N ARG A 367 -4.96 -11.38 -18.50
CA ARG A 367 -4.41 -11.98 -19.73
C ARG A 367 -5.13 -11.52 -20.98
N SER A 368 -6.43 -11.21 -20.89
CA SER A 368 -7.18 -10.61 -22.01
C SER A 368 -6.78 -9.15 -22.29
N LEU A 369 -6.03 -8.53 -21.37
CA LEU A 369 -5.53 -7.16 -21.46
C LEU A 369 -4.01 -7.10 -21.70
N MET A 370 -3.35 -8.26 -21.74
CA MET A 370 -2.00 -8.41 -22.28
C MET A 370 -2.16 -8.49 -23.79
N GLU A 371 -1.55 -7.59 -24.55
CA GLU A 371 -1.68 -7.59 -26.02
C GLU A 371 -1.21 -8.93 -26.61
N SER A 372 -1.97 -9.38 -27.62
CA SER A 372 -1.71 -10.52 -28.49
C SER A 372 -0.53 -10.30 -29.44
#